data_AF-I0WL99-F1
#
_entry.id   AF-I0WL99-F1
#
_cell.length_a   1.000
_cell.length_b   1.000
_cell.length_c   1.000
_cell.angle_alpha   90.00
_cell.angle_beta   90.00
_cell.angle_gamma   90.00
#
_symmetry.space_group_name_H-M   'P 1'
#
loop_
_entity.id
_entity.type
_entity.pdbx_description
1 polymer ?
#
loop_
_entity_poly.entity_id
_entity_poly.type
_entity_poly.pdbx_seq_one_letter_code
_entity_poly.pdbx_strand_id
1 'polypeptide(L)'
;MSIEVSNESGMDVSEEELISVARFVIARMDVHPAAELSMVLVDSATMADLHMRWMDLPGPTDVMSFPMDELEPGGRPDSPEPGPSMLGDIVLCPSFAADQAEKADHPLAHELALLTVHGVLHLLGYDHAEPEEEKEMFGLQNQLLEDWYEDLRRAERDAALAARDQKLLGKAGFFDSPDQ
;
A
#
# COMPACT_ATOMS: atom_id res chain seq x y z
N MET A 1 9.84 -1.01 -9.58
CA MET A 1 8.52 -0.67 -9.03
C MET A 1 8.68 0.66 -8.37
N SER A 2 7.95 1.66 -8.85
CA SER A 2 7.94 3.01 -8.27
C SER A 2 6.67 3.14 -7.43
N ILE A 3 6.82 3.45 -6.15
CA ILE A 3 5.69 3.79 -5.27
C ILE A 3 6.01 5.15 -4.69
N GLU A 4 5.20 6.14 -5.02
CA GLU A 4 5.33 7.50 -4.51
C GLU A 4 4.22 7.77 -3.50
N VAL A 5 4.59 8.33 -2.35
CA VAL A 5 3.63 8.76 -1.31
C VAL A 5 3.84 10.25 -1.07
N SER A 6 2.75 11.02 -1.09
CA SER A 6 2.74 12.45 -0.75
C SER A 6 1.73 12.70 0.36
N ASN A 7 2.19 13.17 1.51
CA ASN A 7 1.32 13.49 2.64
C ASN A 7 0.99 14.98 2.72
N GLU A 8 -0.22 15.34 2.27
CA GLU A 8 -0.78 16.70 2.31
C GLU A 8 -1.90 16.83 3.35
N SER A 9 -2.18 15.76 4.11
CA SER A 9 -3.29 15.71 5.07
C SER A 9 -3.07 16.55 6.34
N GLY A 10 -1.83 16.94 6.61
CA GLY A 10 -1.45 17.59 7.86
C GLY A 10 -1.40 16.67 9.08
N MET A 11 -1.58 15.35 8.90
CA MET A 11 -1.45 14.34 9.96
C MET A 11 -0.11 13.62 9.87
N ASP A 12 0.43 13.23 11.03
CA ASP A 12 1.65 12.41 11.12
C ASP A 12 1.30 10.95 10.80
N VAL A 13 1.70 10.50 9.61
CA VAL A 13 1.43 9.16 9.08
C VAL A 13 2.73 8.56 8.57
N SER A 14 2.97 7.29 8.85
CA SER A 14 4.14 6.56 8.38
C SER A 14 4.03 6.24 6.90
N GLU A 15 4.66 7.06 6.05
CA GLU A 15 4.76 6.79 4.61
C GLU A 15 5.50 5.48 4.32
N GLU A 16 6.49 5.12 5.15
CA GLU A 16 7.24 3.86 5.03
C GLU A 16 6.34 2.63 5.19
N GLU A 17 5.38 2.67 6.12
CA GLU A 17 4.41 1.58 6.31
C GLU A 17 3.48 1.46 5.10
N LEU A 18 3.00 2.57 4.55
CA LEU A 18 2.16 2.60 3.35
C LEU A 18 2.89 2.04 2.13
N ILE A 19 4.13 2.45 1.91
CA ILE A 19 4.98 1.90 0.85
C ILE A 19 5.22 0.41 1.06
N SER A 20 5.44 -0.02 2.31
CA SER A 20 5.66 -1.43 2.64
C SER A 20 4.45 -2.29 2.29
N VAL A 21 3.25 -1.93 2.76
CA VAL A 21 2.03 -2.70 2.50
C VAL A 21 1.67 -2.69 1.01
N ALA A 22 1.74 -1.55 0.33
CA ALA A 22 1.45 -1.45 -1.10
C ALA A 22 2.42 -2.33 -1.91
N ARG A 23 3.72 -2.25 -1.64
CA ARG A 23 4.74 -3.09 -2.29
C ARG A 23 4.48 -4.58 -2.06
N PHE A 24 4.12 -4.94 -0.84
CA PHE A 24 3.83 -6.33 -0.49
C PHE A 24 2.64 -6.86 -1.31
N VAL A 25 1.53 -6.12 -1.33
CA VAL A 25 0.32 -6.51 -2.09
C VAL A 25 0.62 -6.62 -3.57
N ILE A 26 1.24 -5.61 -4.18
CA ILE A 26 1.56 -5.59 -5.61
C ILE A 26 2.45 -6.80 -5.98
N ALA A 27 3.47 -7.11 -5.15
CA ALA A 27 4.32 -8.27 -5.37
C ALA A 27 3.56 -9.59 -5.19
N ARG A 28 2.67 -9.68 -4.20
CA ARG A 28 1.89 -10.88 -3.90
C ARG A 28 0.84 -11.19 -4.99
N MET A 29 0.38 -10.15 -5.68
CA MET A 29 -0.57 -10.20 -6.78
C MET A 29 0.10 -10.39 -8.16
N ASP A 30 1.41 -10.66 -8.20
CA ASP A 30 2.21 -10.91 -9.41
C ASP A 30 2.12 -9.79 -10.46
N VAL A 31 1.98 -8.54 -9.99
CA VAL A 31 1.93 -7.36 -10.84
C VAL A 31 3.34 -7.07 -11.38
N HIS A 32 3.38 -6.59 -12.63
CA HIS A 32 4.65 -6.31 -13.30
C HIS A 32 5.56 -5.39 -12.46
N PRO A 33 6.84 -5.70 -12.28
CA PRO A 33 7.74 -4.95 -11.40
C PRO A 33 8.04 -3.53 -11.90
N ALA A 34 7.70 -3.20 -13.15
CA ALA A 34 7.80 -1.83 -13.67
C ALA A 34 6.54 -0.99 -13.40
N ALA A 35 5.55 -1.52 -12.69
CA ALA A 35 4.36 -0.77 -12.35
C ALA A 35 4.66 0.43 -11.44
N GLU A 36 3.86 1.48 -11.64
CA GLU A 36 3.92 2.73 -10.89
C GLU A 36 2.61 2.95 -10.14
N LEU A 37 2.72 3.24 -8.83
CA LEU A 37 1.61 3.56 -7.95
C LEU A 37 1.89 4.93 -7.29
N SER A 38 0.92 5.84 -7.35
CA SER A 38 0.94 7.05 -6.54
C SER A 38 -0.05 6.93 -5.38
N MET A 39 0.32 7.42 -4.21
CA MET A 39 -0.56 7.54 -3.06
C MET A 39 -0.51 8.96 -2.52
N VAL A 40 -1.67 9.59 -2.36
CA VAL A 40 -1.77 10.96 -1.86
C VAL A 40 -2.66 10.97 -0.63
N LEU A 41 -2.15 11.44 0.49
CA LEU A 41 -2.94 11.63 1.71
C LEU A 41 -3.42 13.07 1.74
N VAL A 42 -4.72 13.28 1.85
CA VAL A 42 -5.35 14.60 1.82
C VAL A 42 -6.22 14.81 3.05
N ASP A 43 -6.56 16.08 3.33
CA ASP A 43 -7.51 16.40 4.40
C ASP A 43 -8.97 16.11 3.98
N SER A 44 -9.88 16.08 4.96
CA SER A 44 -11.31 15.81 4.70
C SER A 44 -11.97 16.83 3.76
N ALA A 45 -11.51 18.07 3.70
CA ALA A 45 -12.10 19.09 2.84
C ALA A 45 -11.74 18.86 1.37
N THR A 46 -10.47 18.55 1.12
CA THR A 46 -9.92 18.18 -0.17
C THR A 46 -10.52 16.87 -0.65
N MET A 47 -10.63 15.88 0.23
CA MET A 47 -11.30 14.61 -0.07
C MET A 47 -12.76 14.81 -0.49
N ALA A 48 -13.50 15.68 0.20
CA ALA A 48 -14.89 15.98 -0.16
C ALA A 48 -15.02 16.69 -1.53
N ASP A 49 -14.09 17.60 -1.86
CA ASP A 49 -14.06 18.24 -3.18
C ASP A 49 -13.79 17.22 -4.29
N LEU A 50 -12.81 16.34 -4.08
CA LEU A 50 -12.48 15.26 -5.03
C LEU A 50 -13.65 14.28 -5.19
N HIS A 51 -14.27 13.85 -4.09
CA HIS A 51 -15.41 12.93 -4.12
C HIS A 51 -16.60 13.52 -4.89
N MET A 52 -16.89 14.81 -4.67
CA MET A 52 -17.91 15.52 -5.45
C MET A 52 -17.51 15.65 -6.93
N ARG A 53 -16.26 15.99 -7.21
CA ARG A 53 -15.78 16.22 -8.58
C ARG A 53 -15.75 14.97 -9.44
N TRP A 54 -15.39 13.83 -8.86
CA TRP A 54 -15.19 12.58 -9.60
C TRP A 54 -16.34 11.59 -9.48
N MET A 55 -17.05 11.57 -8.34
CA MET A 55 -18.16 10.64 -8.10
C MET A 55 -19.55 11.31 -8.03
N ASP A 56 -19.63 12.64 -8.10
CA ASP A 56 -20.88 13.42 -7.93
C ASP A 56 -21.58 13.14 -6.58
N LEU A 57 -20.79 12.77 -5.56
CA LEU A 57 -21.26 12.42 -4.22
C LEU A 57 -20.77 13.45 -3.18
N PRO A 58 -21.66 13.92 -2.29
CA PRO A 58 -21.29 14.91 -1.29
C PRO A 58 -20.55 14.29 -0.10
N GLY A 59 -19.58 15.02 0.44
CA GLY A 59 -18.86 14.68 1.67
C GLY A 59 -17.59 13.85 1.44
N PRO A 60 -16.72 13.73 2.45
CA PRO A 60 -15.50 12.95 2.34
C PRO A 60 -15.78 11.44 2.37
N THR A 61 -14.86 10.68 1.78
CA THR A 61 -14.74 9.23 1.96
C THR A 61 -13.37 8.90 2.58
N ASP A 62 -13.14 7.64 2.89
CA ASP A 62 -11.88 7.12 3.42
C ASP A 62 -10.79 6.94 2.36
N VAL A 63 -11.14 6.32 1.23
CA VAL A 63 -10.24 6.04 0.11
C VAL A 63 -10.93 6.25 -1.24
N MET A 64 -10.18 6.74 -2.24
CA MET A 64 -10.55 6.71 -3.65
C MET A 64 -9.41 6.13 -4.46
N SER A 65 -9.74 5.30 -5.44
CA SER A 65 -8.75 4.69 -6.33
C SER A 65 -9.03 5.09 -7.77
N PHE A 66 -8.03 5.61 -8.45
CA PHE A 66 -8.10 6.08 -9.82
C PHE A 66 -7.20 5.19 -10.69
N PRO A 67 -7.75 4.14 -11.31
CA PRO A 67 -6.97 3.30 -12.23
C PRO A 67 -6.53 4.10 -13.45
N MET A 68 -5.24 4.02 -13.79
CA MET A 68 -4.67 4.70 -14.97
C MET A 68 -4.75 3.84 -16.24
N ASP A 69 -4.96 2.53 -16.13
CA ASP A 69 -4.86 1.64 -17.28
C ASP A 69 -6.17 1.54 -18.08
N GLU A 70 -6.21 2.26 -19.21
CA GLU A 70 -6.98 1.88 -20.39
C GLU A 70 -6.36 0.63 -21.03
N LEU A 71 -6.49 -0.53 -20.38
CA LEU A 71 -6.37 -1.80 -21.11
C LEU A 71 -7.63 -1.97 -21.98
N GLU A 72 -7.66 -1.32 -23.14
CA GLU A 72 -8.66 -1.65 -24.16
C GLU A 72 -8.55 -3.16 -24.49
N PRO A 73 -9.60 -3.98 -24.25
CA PRO A 73 -9.62 -5.37 -24.68
C PRO A 73 -9.77 -5.38 -26.21
N GLY A 74 -8.66 -5.34 -26.95
CA GLY A 74 -8.71 -5.27 -28.41
C GLY A 74 -7.49 -4.69 -29.11
N GLY A 75 -6.37 -4.46 -28.41
CA GLY A 75 -5.13 -4.01 -29.01
C GLY A 75 -4.77 -4.82 -30.26
N ARG A 76 -4.59 -4.14 -31.39
CA ARG A 76 -4.19 -4.76 -32.66
C ARG A 76 -2.92 -5.60 -32.42
N PRO A 77 -2.68 -6.68 -33.19
CA PRO A 77 -1.46 -7.47 -33.09
C PRO A 77 -0.15 -6.69 -33.35
N ASP A 78 -0.25 -5.41 -33.73
CA ASP A 78 0.86 -4.48 -33.95
C ASP A 78 1.02 -3.42 -32.83
N SER A 79 0.27 -3.53 -31.72
CA SER A 79 0.47 -2.63 -30.57
C SER A 79 1.84 -2.91 -29.92
N PRO A 80 2.61 -1.86 -29.54
CA PRO A 80 3.86 -2.03 -28.83
C PRO A 80 3.63 -2.85 -27.55
N GLU A 81 4.63 -3.63 -27.12
CA GLU A 81 4.60 -4.37 -25.85
C GLU A 81 4.06 -3.44 -24.76
N PRO A 82 3.13 -3.91 -23.89
CA PRO A 82 2.57 -3.07 -22.85
C PRO A 82 3.74 -2.43 -22.10
N GLY A 83 3.77 -1.10 -22.14
CA GLY A 83 4.79 -0.31 -21.47
C GLY A 83 4.72 -0.54 -19.95
N PRO A 84 5.50 0.20 -19.15
CA PRO A 84 5.29 0.17 -17.70
C PRO A 84 3.80 0.42 -17.39
N SER A 85 3.10 -0.61 -16.91
CA SER A 85 1.68 -0.52 -16.56
C SER A 85 1.53 0.45 -15.40
N MET A 86 0.94 1.62 -15.66
CA MET A 86 0.59 2.57 -14.61
C MET A 86 -0.60 1.98 -13.84
N LEU A 87 -0.41 1.61 -12.57
CA LEU A 87 -1.52 1.08 -11.76
C LEU A 87 -2.56 2.17 -11.54
N GLY A 88 -2.11 3.36 -11.15
CA GLY A 88 -3.00 4.49 -10.87
C GLY A 88 -2.64 5.21 -9.59
N ASP A 89 -3.64 5.95 -9.10
CA ASP A 89 -3.52 6.79 -7.92
C ASP A 89 -4.47 6.33 -6.81
N ILE A 90 -3.99 6.29 -5.57
CA ILE A 90 -4.81 6.07 -4.38
C ILE A 90 -4.83 7.35 -3.56
N VAL A 91 -6.01 7.90 -3.31
CA VAL A 91 -6.19 9.06 -2.44
C VAL A 91 -6.76 8.60 -1.11
N LEU A 92 -6.07 8.91 0.00
CA LEU A 92 -6.46 8.52 1.36
C LEU A 92 -6.80 9.76 2.18
N CYS A 93 -7.78 9.64 3.08
CA CYS A 93 -8.14 10.69 4.04
C CYS A 93 -7.86 10.24 5.48
N PRO A 94 -6.66 10.53 6.04
CA PRO A 94 -6.29 10.04 7.37
C PRO A 94 -7.20 10.51 8.50
N SER A 95 -7.79 11.71 8.40
CA SER A 95 -8.73 12.23 9.38
C SER A 95 -10.03 11.43 9.41
N PHE A 96 -10.54 11.06 8.24
CA PHE A 96 -11.73 10.21 8.15
C PHE A 96 -11.42 8.77 8.59
N ALA A 97 -10.27 8.23 8.16
CA ALA A 97 -9.79 6.93 8.60
C ALA A 97 -9.59 6.86 10.13
N ALA A 98 -9.15 7.94 10.78
CA ALA A 98 -9.01 7.98 12.24
C ALA A 98 -10.36 7.82 12.96
N ASP A 99 -11.41 8.46 12.46
CA ASP A 99 -12.76 8.31 13.00
C ASP A 99 -13.31 6.89 12.78
N GLN A 100 -12.93 6.21 11.69
CA GLN A 100 -13.28 4.79 11.46
C GLN A 100 -12.51 3.88 12.41
N ALA A 101 -11.20 4.09 12.53
CA ALA A 101 -10.33 3.33 13.40
C ALA A 101 -10.78 3.40 14.88
N GLU A 102 -11.21 4.57 15.35
CA GLU A 102 -11.76 4.73 16.71
C GLU A 102 -13.06 3.93 16.89
N LYS A 103 -13.95 3.92 15.90
CA LYS A 103 -15.21 3.15 15.95
C LYS A 103 -14.97 1.64 15.89
N ALA A 104 -13.94 1.21 15.17
CA ALA A 104 -13.58 -0.18 14.97
C ALA A 104 -12.58 -0.71 16.02
N ASP A 105 -12.18 0.12 16.99
CA ASP A 105 -11.28 -0.22 18.11
C ASP A 105 -9.90 -0.75 17.64
N HIS A 106 -9.30 -0.11 16.64
CA HIS A 106 -7.93 -0.41 16.20
C HIS A 106 -7.13 0.86 15.88
N PRO A 107 -5.79 0.75 15.76
CA PRO A 107 -4.95 1.90 15.45
C PRO A 107 -5.21 2.48 14.06
N LEU A 108 -4.96 3.78 13.89
CA LEU A 108 -5.01 4.46 12.58
C LEU A 108 -4.08 3.80 11.55
N ALA A 109 -2.88 3.38 11.95
CA ALA A 109 -1.94 2.70 11.07
C ALA A 109 -2.53 1.41 10.48
N HIS A 110 -3.33 0.67 11.27
CA HIS A 110 -4.02 -0.52 10.80
C HIS A 110 -5.09 -0.17 9.76
N GLU A 111 -5.88 0.87 10.01
CA GLU A 111 -6.90 1.34 9.07
C GLU A 111 -6.27 1.78 7.75
N LEU A 112 -5.20 2.56 7.80
CA LEU A 112 -4.54 3.04 6.59
C LEU A 112 -3.90 1.90 5.80
N ALA A 113 -3.34 0.89 6.48
CA ALA A 113 -2.86 -0.32 5.81
C ALA A 113 -4.01 -1.07 5.13
N LEU A 114 -5.14 -1.24 5.82
CA LEU A 114 -6.34 -1.87 5.28
C LEU A 114 -6.86 -1.12 4.04
N LEU A 115 -7.01 0.20 4.13
CA LEU A 115 -7.46 1.05 3.02
C LEU A 115 -6.45 1.06 1.85
N THR A 116 -5.16 0.91 2.13
CA THR A 116 -4.14 0.77 1.09
C THR A 116 -4.28 -0.55 0.35
N VAL A 117 -4.45 -1.67 1.06
CA VAL A 117 -4.74 -2.97 0.42
C VAL A 117 -6.01 -2.86 -0.42
N HIS A 118 -7.06 -2.27 0.15
CA HIS A 118 -8.34 -2.06 -0.51
C HIS A 118 -8.18 -1.26 -1.81
N GLY A 119 -7.47 -0.14 -1.76
CA GLY A 119 -7.23 0.70 -2.93
C GLY A 119 -6.43 -0.01 -4.02
N VAL A 120 -5.38 -0.75 -3.64
CA VAL A 120 -4.60 -1.55 -4.62
C VAL A 120 -5.48 -2.62 -5.28
N LEU A 121 -6.36 -3.29 -4.53
CA LEU A 121 -7.28 -4.28 -5.10
C LEU A 121 -8.23 -3.64 -6.12
N HIS A 122 -8.78 -2.45 -5.84
CA HIS A 122 -9.57 -1.68 -6.81
C HIS A 122 -8.78 -1.34 -8.07
N LEU A 123 -7.51 -0.92 -7.94
CA LEU A 123 -6.64 -0.66 -9.10
C LEU A 123 -6.38 -1.92 -9.95
N LEU A 124 -6.46 -3.11 -9.34
CA LEU A 124 -6.34 -4.39 -10.04
C LEU A 124 -7.66 -4.90 -10.63
N GLY A 125 -8.74 -4.14 -10.49
CA GLY A 125 -10.06 -4.45 -11.04
C GLY A 125 -10.95 -5.33 -10.16
N TYR A 126 -10.61 -5.52 -8.88
CA TYR A 126 -11.52 -6.11 -7.91
C TYR A 126 -12.54 -5.06 -7.47
N ASP A 127 -13.82 -5.43 -7.47
CA ASP A 127 -14.92 -4.60 -6.97
C ASP A 127 -15.66 -5.35 -5.84
N HIS A 128 -16.54 -4.65 -5.14
CA HIS A 128 -17.36 -5.18 -4.06
C HIS A 128 -18.82 -4.69 -4.18
N ALA A 129 -19.29 -4.44 -5.40
CA ALA A 129 -20.65 -4.00 -5.67
C ALA A 129 -21.67 -5.14 -5.51
N GLU A 130 -21.33 -6.36 -5.92
CA GLU A 130 -22.15 -7.54 -5.71
C GLU A 130 -21.71 -8.36 -4.48
N PRO A 131 -22.62 -9.09 -3.80
CA PRO A 131 -22.29 -9.84 -2.58
C PRO A 131 -21.20 -10.92 -2.75
N GLU A 132 -21.11 -11.53 -3.94
CA GLU A 132 -20.06 -12.53 -4.21
C GLU A 132 -18.70 -11.87 -4.45
N GLU A 133 -18.68 -10.73 -5.14
CA GLU A 133 -17.47 -9.91 -5.37
C GLU A 133 -16.97 -9.32 -4.05
N GLU A 134 -17.87 -8.79 -3.21
CA GLU A 134 -17.58 -8.31 -1.87
C GLU A 134 -16.90 -9.41 -1.05
N LYS A 135 -17.48 -10.61 -1.04
CA LYS A 135 -16.92 -11.74 -0.29
C LYS A 135 -15.54 -12.15 -0.80
N GLU A 136 -15.34 -12.15 -2.11
CA GLU A 136 -14.04 -12.45 -2.72
C GLU A 136 -13.00 -11.40 -2.35
N MET A 137 -13.30 -10.13 -2.59
CA MET A 137 -12.39 -9.00 -2.36
C MET A 137 -12.06 -8.85 -0.87
N PHE A 138 -13.04 -8.91 0.03
CA PHE A 138 -12.79 -8.79 1.47
C PHE A 138 -12.05 -10.01 2.01
N GLY A 139 -12.31 -11.20 1.47
CA GLY A 139 -11.54 -12.40 1.79
C GLY A 139 -10.07 -12.23 1.42
N LEU A 140 -9.81 -11.76 0.20
CA LEU A 140 -8.46 -11.51 -0.30
C LEU A 140 -7.76 -10.37 0.47
N GLN A 141 -8.46 -9.28 0.76
CA GLN A 141 -7.96 -8.15 1.55
C GLN A 141 -7.46 -8.61 2.92
N ASN A 142 -8.29 -9.37 3.65
CA ASN A 142 -7.92 -9.88 4.97
C ASN A 142 -6.71 -10.82 4.89
N GLN A 143 -6.67 -11.71 3.89
CA GLN A 143 -5.54 -12.60 3.69
C GLN A 143 -4.25 -11.84 3.39
N LEU A 144 -4.28 -10.86 2.49
CA LEU A 144 -3.11 -10.05 2.14
C LEU A 144 -2.59 -9.24 3.33
N LEU A 145 -3.50 -8.68 4.13
CA LEU A 145 -3.14 -7.91 5.31
C LEU A 145 -2.51 -8.81 6.39
N GLU A 146 -3.05 -10.02 6.61
CA GLU A 146 -2.46 -11.00 7.52
C GLU A 146 -1.06 -11.46 7.05
N ASP A 147 -0.95 -11.83 5.77
CA ASP A 147 0.32 -12.22 5.13
C ASP A 147 1.38 -11.11 5.28
N TRP A 148 1.00 -9.83 5.11
CA TRP A 148 1.91 -8.69 5.28
C TRP A 148 2.40 -8.54 6.73
N TYR A 149 1.51 -8.66 7.72
CA TYR A 149 1.94 -8.62 9.13
C TYR A 149 2.86 -9.78 9.49
N GLU A 150 2.67 -10.96 8.90
CA GLU A 150 3.61 -12.07 9.06
C GLU A 150 4.98 -11.78 8.44
N ASP A 151 5.01 -11.14 7.28
CA ASP A 151 6.23 -10.72 6.60
C ASP A 151 7.00 -9.68 7.42
N LEU A 152 6.32 -8.66 7.95
CA LEU A 152 6.92 -7.70 8.88
C LEU A 152 7.56 -8.37 10.08
N ARG A 153 6.82 -9.26 10.76
CA ARG A 153 7.33 -10.01 11.91
C ARG A 153 8.52 -10.90 11.53
N ARG A 154 8.57 -11.41 10.31
CA ARG A 154 9.71 -12.20 9.81
C ARG A 154 10.92 -11.30 9.59
N ALA A 155 10.75 -10.18 8.90
CA ALA A 155 11.81 -9.22 8.64
C ALA A 155 12.43 -8.68 9.94
N GLU A 156 11.61 -8.36 10.94
CA GLU A 156 12.07 -7.93 12.27
C GLU A 156 12.93 -9.00 12.97
N ARG A 157 12.49 -10.26 12.93
CA ARG A 157 13.25 -11.38 13.52
C ARG A 157 14.60 -11.55 12.83
N ASP A 158 14.61 -11.50 11.51
CA ASP A 158 15.82 -11.69 10.71
C ASP A 158 16.80 -10.53 10.94
N ALA A 159 16.30 -9.29 11.01
CA ALA A 159 17.10 -8.12 11.36
C ALA A 159 17.69 -8.21 12.78
N ALA A 160 16.92 -8.69 13.75
CA ALA A 160 17.39 -8.88 15.13
C ALA A 160 18.49 -9.96 15.23
N LEU A 161 18.35 -11.06 14.47
CA LEU A 161 19.38 -12.10 14.36
C LEU A 161 20.66 -11.54 13.73
N ALA A 162 20.55 -10.81 12.61
CA ALA A 162 21.69 -10.20 11.94
C ALA A 162 22.44 -9.19 12.84
N ALA A 163 21.71 -8.35 13.58
CA ALA A 163 22.30 -7.41 14.54
C ALA A 163 23.04 -8.12 15.68
N ARG A 164 22.52 -9.27 16.14
CA ARG A 164 23.20 -10.09 17.16
C ARG A 164 24.49 -10.69 16.61
N ASP A 165 24.46 -11.23 15.41
CA ASP A 165 25.63 -11.85 14.77
C ASP A 165 26.72 -10.79 14.50
N GLN A 166 26.34 -9.60 14.03
CA GLN A 166 27.25 -8.46 13.88
C GLN A 166 27.91 -8.08 15.21
N LYS A 167 27.15 -8.05 16.31
CA LYS A 167 27.66 -7.75 17.65
C LYS A 167 28.62 -8.83 18.18
N LEU A 168 28.39 -10.10 17.85
CA LEU A 168 29.30 -11.20 18.21
C LEU A 168 30.60 -11.12 17.42
N LEU A 169 30.54 -10.89 16.11
CA LEU A 169 31.72 -10.70 15.26
C LEU A 169 32.55 -9.49 15.69
N GLY A 170 31.89 -8.36 16.02
CA GLY A 170 32.57 -7.17 16.54
C GLY A 170 33.24 -7.37 17.91
N LYS A 171 32.71 -8.28 18.75
CA LYS A 171 33.31 -8.65 20.05
C LYS A 171 34.40 -9.72 19.92
N ALA A 172 34.36 -10.55 18.88
CA ALA A 172 35.32 -11.63 18.67
C ALA A 172 36.70 -11.15 18.18
N GLY A 173 36.90 -9.84 18.01
CA GLY A 173 38.24 -9.25 17.94
C GLY A 173 39.17 -9.90 16.92
N PHE A 174 38.73 -10.06 15.67
CA PHE A 174 39.64 -10.34 14.55
C PHE A 174 40.37 -9.06 14.13
N PHE A 175 41.04 -8.43 15.10
CA PHE A 175 42.17 -7.53 14.88
C PHE A 175 43.33 -8.20 15.58
N ASP A 176 44.10 -8.93 14.78
CA ASP A 176 45.44 -9.35 15.17
C ASP A 176 46.25 -8.10 15.54
N SER A 177 46.89 -8.16 16.69
CA SER A 177 48.02 -7.32 17.08
C SER A 177 48.99 -8.27 17.78
N PRO A 178 50.34 -8.16 17.68
CA PRO A 178 51.14 -7.00 17.26
C PRO A 178 52.36 -7.35 16.35
N ASP A 179 53.26 -6.36 16.17
CA ASP A 179 54.68 -6.40 15.72
C ASP A 179 55.02 -6.35 14.22
N GLN A 180 55.32 -5.13 13.74
CA GLN A 180 56.70 -4.67 13.50
C GLN A 180 56.78 -3.14 13.34
#